data_AF-A0A9E3QWN8-F1
#
_entry.id   AF-A0A9E3QWN8-F1
#
_cell.length_a   1.000
_cell.length_b   1.000
_cell.length_c   1.000
_cell.angle_alpha   90.00
_cell.angle_beta   90.00
_cell.angle_gamma   90.00
#
_symmetry.space_group_name_H-M   'P 1'
#
loop_
_entity.id
_entity.type
_entity.pdbx_description
1 polymer ?
#
loop_
_entity_poly.entity_id
_entity_poly.type
_entity_poly.pdbx_seq_one_letter_code
_entity_poly.pdbx_strand_id
1 'polypeptide(L)'
;MRRPLAGLIVAWLAACGGAIDAVPDEPWMPYRPADPAGDAGEEPPGTDAGPDEALDAGPDAGPGEPGHLPDAGPATGGHDGGGVPADAGAHDAGLADAGPSSVGPCPKEGGLFCGGNGIAGSPSTLYVCKSGQLVPKEVCAPGPCQAMPAGVPDQCPGTLVVPASLVTLLSPKPYVEVSCVAATYPGWPYPAKRCTYTSGGITTSVTVADPTPDRVARWVVDSATLIPALQKLKGTAQSDYEAGLKAIGLAMLYQSSRIFPLTGGIIENMGSGYVNYPFEKGITQGCSSGCYCRINSLHRTEWCTYQAGIGAQTKTQCLNQVGSSGLTAAWGAECLGNHVRSWNSDVNAHFRAKAFVANQSVASRCPPGACTPAQVVSAVKTAYGL
;
A
#
# COMPACT_ATOMS: atom_id res chain seq x y z
N MET A 1 -20.65 73.66 22.11
CA MET A 1 -21.10 72.42 21.43
C MET A 1 -20.15 72.13 20.28
N ARG A 2 -19.20 71.22 20.48
CA ARG A 2 -18.35 70.55 19.47
C ARG A 2 -17.56 69.49 20.24
N ARG A 3 -17.75 68.21 19.90
CA ARG A 3 -16.94 67.07 20.39
C ARG A 3 -16.20 66.48 19.20
N PRO A 4 -14.89 66.20 19.28
CA PRO A 4 -14.22 65.34 18.32
C PRO A 4 -14.28 63.87 18.77
N LEU A 5 -14.26 63.00 17.76
CA LEU A 5 -14.27 61.55 17.82
C LEU A 5 -12.95 61.01 18.42
N ALA A 6 -13.07 60.13 19.42
CA ALA A 6 -11.99 59.26 19.87
C ALA A 6 -12.13 57.91 19.15
N GLY A 7 -11.13 57.54 18.35
CA GLY A 7 -11.01 56.23 17.72
C GLY A 7 -10.64 55.18 18.76
N LEU A 8 -11.46 54.13 18.86
CA LEU A 8 -11.17 52.94 19.63
C LEU A 8 -10.54 51.92 18.67
N ILE A 9 -9.23 51.69 18.81
CA ILE A 9 -8.53 50.57 18.17
C ILE A 9 -8.82 49.33 19.01
N VAL A 10 -9.65 48.43 18.49
CA VAL A 10 -9.84 47.09 19.03
C VAL A 10 -8.83 46.17 18.32
N ALA A 11 -7.76 45.80 19.02
CA ALA A 11 -6.84 44.76 18.58
C ALA A 11 -7.51 43.39 18.78
N TRP A 12 -7.94 42.76 17.70
CA TRP A 12 -8.32 41.34 17.68
C TRP A 12 -7.09 40.49 17.35
N LEU A 13 -6.79 39.55 18.25
CA LEU A 13 -5.96 38.39 17.99
C LEU A 13 -6.68 37.46 16.99
N ALA A 14 -6.02 37.13 15.88
CA ALA A 14 -6.33 35.97 15.03
C ALA A 14 -4.98 35.38 14.57
N ALA A 15 -4.50 34.34 15.25
CA ALA A 15 -4.68 32.94 14.87
C ALA A 15 -3.84 32.56 13.63
N CYS A 16 -2.63 32.06 13.89
CA CYS A 16 -1.94 31.15 12.98
C CYS A 16 -2.75 29.86 12.90
N GLY A 17 -3.51 29.70 11.83
CA GLY A 17 -4.38 28.55 11.60
C GLY A 17 -4.83 28.51 10.15
N GLY A 18 -3.87 28.58 9.23
CA GLY A 18 -4.14 28.32 7.82
C GLY A 18 -4.44 26.84 7.65
N ALA A 19 -5.72 26.51 7.45
CA ALA A 19 -6.13 25.24 6.92
C ALA A 19 -5.38 24.99 5.61
N ILE A 20 -4.60 23.92 5.56
CA ILE A 20 -4.08 23.40 4.30
C ILE A 20 -5.30 22.79 3.61
N ASP A 21 -5.81 23.48 2.59
CA ASP A 21 -6.87 22.95 1.75
C ASP A 21 -6.46 21.56 1.25
N ALA A 22 -7.37 20.61 1.41
CA ALA A 22 -7.24 19.29 0.84
C ALA A 22 -7.21 19.44 -0.69
N VAL A 23 -6.01 19.39 -1.28
CA VAL A 23 -5.85 19.24 -2.72
C VAL A 23 -6.66 18.00 -3.11
N PRO A 24 -7.59 18.08 -4.08
CA PRO A 24 -8.30 16.91 -4.56
C PRO A 24 -7.25 15.89 -5.04
N ASP A 25 -7.33 14.65 -4.53
CA ASP A 25 -6.52 13.53 -4.99
C ASP A 25 -6.67 13.44 -6.52
N GLU A 26 -5.65 13.86 -7.28
CA GLU A 26 -5.70 13.77 -8.73
C GLU A 26 -5.80 12.29 -9.14
N PRO A 27 -6.68 11.93 -10.10
CA PRO A 27 -6.81 10.57 -10.57
C PRO A 27 -5.50 10.14 -11.22
N TRP A 28 -4.76 9.27 -10.51
CA TRP A 28 -3.55 8.63 -11.00
C TRP A 28 -3.82 7.94 -12.35
N MET A 29 -3.07 8.32 -13.38
CA MET A 29 -3.21 7.75 -14.72
C MET A 29 -2.64 6.33 -14.74
N PRO A 30 -3.39 5.30 -15.19
CA PRO A 30 -2.84 3.96 -15.36
C PRO A 30 -1.71 3.99 -16.41
N TYR A 31 -0.59 3.33 -16.11
CA TYR A 31 0.40 2.98 -17.11
C TYR A 31 -0.27 2.11 -18.18
N ARG A 32 -0.26 2.57 -19.43
CA ARG A 32 -0.51 1.72 -20.60
C ARG A 32 0.86 1.24 -21.08
N PRO A 33 1.15 -0.07 -21.04
CA PRO A 33 2.31 -0.58 -21.75
C PRO A 33 2.21 -0.12 -23.21
N ALA A 34 3.28 0.47 -23.73
CA ALA A 34 3.41 0.63 -25.17
C ALA A 34 3.36 -0.77 -25.77
N ASP A 35 2.48 -1.01 -26.74
CA ASP A 35 2.47 -2.26 -27.49
C ASP A 35 3.87 -2.48 -28.06
N PRO A 36 4.56 -3.58 -27.73
CA PRO A 36 5.95 -3.81 -28.18
C PRO A 36 6.05 -4.16 -29.68
N ALA A 37 4.99 -3.93 -30.46
CA ALA A 37 4.86 -4.37 -31.86
C ALA A 37 4.88 -3.23 -32.90
N GLY A 38 5.22 -2.00 -32.52
CA GLY A 38 4.93 -0.82 -33.34
C GLY A 38 6.09 0.09 -33.72
N ASP A 39 7.35 -0.38 -33.81
CA ASP A 39 8.46 0.49 -34.26
C ASP A 39 9.42 -0.20 -35.23
N ALA A 40 8.84 -0.72 -36.32
CA ALA A 40 9.56 -1.02 -37.56
C ALA A 40 8.79 -0.36 -38.71
N GLY A 41 9.02 0.95 -38.91
CA GLY A 41 8.36 1.75 -39.93
C GLY A 41 9.31 2.78 -40.53
N GLU A 42 10.00 2.36 -41.58
CA GLU A 42 10.47 3.11 -42.77
C GLU A 42 11.05 4.53 -42.59
N GLU A 43 12.37 4.62 -42.77
CA GLU A 43 13.08 5.86 -43.13
C GLU A 43 12.55 6.42 -44.46
N PRO A 44 12.21 7.73 -44.55
CA PRO A 44 12.02 8.38 -45.83
C PRO A 44 13.38 8.68 -46.50
N PRO A 45 13.44 8.64 -47.85
CA PRO A 45 14.68 8.78 -48.60
C PRO A 45 15.21 10.22 -48.51
N GLY A 46 16.53 10.31 -48.41
CA GLY A 46 17.26 11.55 -48.26
C GLY A 46 17.13 12.52 -49.44
N THR A 47 17.38 13.79 -49.13
CA THR A 47 17.79 14.80 -50.10
C THR A 47 19.05 15.47 -49.60
N ASP A 48 20.16 15.15 -50.26
CA ASP A 48 21.40 15.91 -50.30
C ASP A 48 21.16 17.29 -50.90
N ALA A 49 21.66 18.34 -50.24
CA ALA A 49 22.11 19.59 -50.87
C ALA A 49 22.92 20.45 -49.89
N GLY A 50 24.24 20.17 -49.83
CA GLY A 50 25.28 21.17 -50.02
C GLY A 50 25.71 22.07 -48.84
N PRO A 51 26.97 22.56 -48.89
CA PRO A 51 27.75 22.99 -47.72
C PRO A 51 27.83 24.52 -47.59
N ASP A 52 28.25 25.02 -46.43
CA ASP A 52 29.36 25.98 -46.29
C ASP A 52 29.56 26.46 -44.83
N GLU A 53 30.85 26.50 -44.47
CA GLU A 53 31.58 27.45 -43.59
C GLU A 53 31.08 27.67 -42.14
N ALA A 54 31.79 27.16 -41.12
CA ALA A 54 33.03 27.69 -40.51
C ALA A 54 32.82 28.98 -39.70
N LEU A 55 33.00 28.91 -38.37
CA LEU A 55 33.49 29.92 -37.41
C LEU A 55 33.61 29.19 -36.04
N ASP A 56 34.78 28.71 -35.61
CA ASP A 56 35.96 29.39 -35.04
C ASP A 56 35.83 29.76 -33.53
N ALA A 57 36.97 29.59 -32.85
CA ALA A 57 37.30 29.46 -31.43
C ALA A 57 36.84 30.62 -30.50
N GLY A 58 36.47 30.36 -29.24
CA GLY A 58 37.36 30.17 -28.07
C GLY A 58 37.17 31.34 -27.06
N PRO A 59 37.91 31.46 -25.93
CA PRO A 59 38.13 30.51 -24.83
C PRO A 59 37.87 31.15 -23.42
N ASP A 60 38.15 30.35 -22.38
CA ASP A 60 38.66 30.71 -21.04
C ASP A 60 37.75 31.13 -19.84
N ALA A 61 38.07 30.43 -18.74
CA ALA A 61 38.02 30.73 -17.29
C ALA A 61 37.07 29.78 -16.55
N GLY A 62 37.49 28.80 -15.77
CA GLY A 62 38.57 28.78 -14.78
C GLY A 62 37.95 28.30 -13.44
N PRO A 63 38.61 27.43 -12.64
CA PRO A 63 37.97 26.58 -11.64
C PRO A 63 37.86 27.24 -10.24
N GLY A 64 36.83 26.87 -9.48
CA GLY A 64 36.70 27.20 -8.05
C GLY A 64 36.59 25.92 -7.21
N GLU A 65 37.69 25.58 -6.53
CA GLU A 65 37.83 24.47 -5.58
C GLU A 65 37.29 24.81 -4.17
N PRO A 66 37.22 23.83 -3.23
CA PRO A 66 36.12 23.68 -2.28
C PRO A 66 36.34 24.29 -0.89
N GLY A 67 35.22 24.57 -0.23
CA GLY A 67 35.14 24.98 1.17
C GLY A 67 35.46 23.84 2.14
N HIS A 68 36.56 24.04 2.86
CA HIS A 68 37.13 23.32 3.98
C HIS A 68 36.17 23.19 5.18
N LEU A 69 35.93 21.97 5.66
CA LEU A 69 35.30 21.69 6.98
C LEU A 69 36.38 21.20 7.94
N PRO A 70 36.45 21.72 9.18
CA PRO A 70 37.50 21.34 10.11
C PRO A 70 37.25 19.97 10.76
N ASP A 71 38.37 19.26 10.81
CA ASP A 71 38.71 18.04 11.52
C ASP A 71 38.50 18.17 13.05
N ALA A 72 37.85 17.18 13.65
CA ALA A 72 37.76 17.00 15.10
C ALA A 72 38.12 15.55 15.44
N GLY A 73 39.44 15.33 15.56
CA GLY A 73 40.02 14.12 16.13
C GLY A 73 39.89 14.03 17.66
N PRO A 74 40.32 12.90 18.26
CA PRO A 74 39.67 12.29 19.41
C PRO A 74 40.32 12.67 20.76
N ALA A 75 39.52 12.61 21.83
CA ALA A 75 40.02 12.64 23.20
C ALA A 75 39.81 11.27 23.88
N THR A 76 40.93 10.66 24.23
CA THR A 76 41.09 9.48 25.08
C THR A 76 41.08 9.83 26.57
N GLY A 77 40.63 8.89 27.41
CA GLY A 77 40.77 8.86 28.87
C GLY A 77 39.41 8.63 29.55
N GLY A 78 39.17 7.66 30.42
CA GLY A 78 40.07 6.84 31.24
C GLY A 78 39.66 7.00 32.72
N HIS A 79 39.14 5.92 33.29
CA HIS A 79 39.10 5.53 34.71
C HIS A 79 37.94 5.91 35.67
N ASP A 80 37.41 4.80 36.22
CA ASP A 80 37.08 4.47 37.62
C ASP A 80 35.70 4.79 38.23
N GLY A 81 35.00 3.68 38.54
CA GLY A 81 34.74 3.29 39.93
C GLY A 81 33.50 3.88 40.62
N GLY A 82 32.51 3.04 40.88
CA GLY A 82 31.43 3.37 41.83
C GLY A 82 30.32 2.34 41.82
N GLY A 83 30.39 1.39 42.75
CA GLY A 83 29.40 0.34 42.93
C GLY A 83 28.02 0.87 43.33
N VAL A 84 26.99 0.07 43.03
CA VAL A 84 25.62 0.28 43.53
C VAL A 84 25.15 -1.06 44.09
N PRO A 85 24.59 -1.08 45.32
CA PRO A 85 24.36 -2.31 46.06
C PRO A 85 23.21 -3.13 45.50
N ALA A 86 23.35 -4.44 45.68
CA ALA A 86 22.25 -5.38 45.64
C ALA A 86 21.25 -5.03 46.75
N ASP A 87 20.00 -4.80 46.36
CA ASP A 87 18.89 -4.87 47.29
C ASP A 87 17.85 -5.86 46.77
N ALA A 88 17.64 -6.89 47.60
CA ALA A 88 16.73 -7.98 47.39
C ALA A 88 15.31 -7.51 47.75
N GLY A 89 14.46 -7.39 46.72
CA GLY A 89 13.02 -7.21 46.89
C GLY A 89 12.28 -8.38 46.27
N ALA A 90 12.16 -9.47 47.03
CA ALA A 90 11.24 -10.55 46.70
C ALA A 90 9.80 -10.02 46.81
N HIS A 91 9.22 -9.63 45.68
CA HIS A 91 7.78 -9.51 45.54
C HIS A 91 7.26 -10.73 44.80
N ASP A 92 6.76 -11.65 45.63
CA ASP A 92 5.87 -12.75 45.32
C ASP A 92 4.62 -12.20 44.60
N ALA A 93 4.71 -12.06 43.28
CA ALA A 93 3.55 -11.85 42.43
C ALA A 93 3.13 -13.23 41.93
N GLY A 94 2.22 -13.85 42.69
CA GLY A 94 1.59 -15.09 42.31
C GLY A 94 1.13 -15.04 40.87
N LEU A 95 1.46 -16.10 40.13
CA LEU A 95 0.79 -16.48 38.90
C LEU A 95 -0.69 -16.69 39.24
N ALA A 96 -1.45 -15.60 39.21
CA ALA A 96 -2.88 -15.65 39.15
C ALA A 96 -3.21 -16.29 37.80
N ASP A 97 -3.58 -17.56 37.89
CA ASP A 97 -4.40 -18.29 36.93
C ASP A 97 -5.35 -17.31 36.25
N ALA A 98 -5.14 -17.09 34.94
CA ALA A 98 -5.99 -16.26 34.12
C ALA A 98 -7.33 -16.98 33.96
N GLY A 99 -8.15 -16.91 35.01
CA GLY A 99 -9.53 -17.32 34.99
C GLY A 99 -10.26 -16.61 33.83
N PRO A 100 -11.30 -17.26 33.27
CA PRO A 100 -11.94 -16.80 32.05
C PRO A 100 -12.41 -15.36 32.23
N SER A 101 -11.76 -14.45 31.50
CA SER A 101 -12.15 -13.05 31.45
C SER A 101 -13.63 -12.97 31.13
N SER A 102 -14.37 -12.28 32.00
CA SER A 102 -15.81 -12.09 31.90
C SER A 102 -16.20 -11.67 30.48
N VAL A 103 -17.03 -12.50 29.87
CA VAL A 103 -17.50 -12.44 28.49
C VAL A 103 -18.15 -11.08 28.23
N GLY A 104 -17.54 -10.25 27.39
CA GLY A 104 -18.24 -9.10 26.82
C GLY A 104 -19.41 -9.59 25.96
N PRO A 105 -20.63 -9.01 26.07
CA PRO A 105 -21.75 -9.37 25.21
C PRO A 105 -21.37 -9.19 23.74
N CYS A 106 -21.86 -10.04 22.85
CA CYS A 106 -21.45 -9.91 21.45
C CYS A 106 -21.94 -8.60 20.81
N PRO A 107 -21.16 -8.00 19.89
CA PRO A 107 -21.42 -6.65 19.40
C PRO A 107 -22.77 -6.46 18.69
N LYS A 108 -23.32 -7.53 18.09
CA LYS A 108 -24.55 -7.49 17.31
C LYS A 108 -25.21 -8.86 17.21
N GLU A 109 -26.51 -8.95 17.51
CA GLU A 109 -27.33 -10.16 17.34
C GLU A 109 -27.29 -10.65 15.88
N GLY A 110 -27.06 -11.96 15.69
CA GLY A 110 -26.93 -12.59 14.38
C GLY A 110 -25.62 -12.28 13.61
N GLY A 111 -24.72 -11.45 14.17
CA GLY A 111 -23.40 -11.18 13.57
C GLY A 111 -22.48 -12.40 13.63
N LEU A 112 -21.51 -12.46 12.71
CA LEU A 112 -20.42 -13.45 12.72
C LEU A 112 -19.13 -12.79 13.20
N PHE A 113 -18.44 -13.45 14.14
CA PHE A 113 -17.27 -12.91 14.81
C PHE A 113 -16.19 -13.98 15.03
N CYS A 114 -14.92 -13.65 14.81
CA CYS A 114 -13.78 -14.51 15.11
C CYS A 114 -13.40 -14.43 16.58
N GLY A 115 -13.21 -15.58 17.25
CA GLY A 115 -12.74 -15.60 18.63
C GLY A 115 -11.38 -14.92 18.80
N GLY A 116 -11.09 -14.39 19.99
CA GLY A 116 -9.79 -13.76 20.29
C GLY A 116 -9.55 -12.38 19.65
N ASN A 117 -10.47 -11.88 18.82
CA ASN A 117 -10.40 -10.54 18.22
C ASN A 117 -11.33 -9.55 18.94
N GLY A 118 -11.04 -9.27 20.22
CA GLY A 118 -11.91 -8.42 21.05
C GLY A 118 -13.21 -9.09 21.52
N ILE A 119 -13.39 -10.38 21.21
CA ILE A 119 -14.45 -11.23 21.76
C ILE A 119 -13.85 -12.53 22.33
N ALA A 120 -14.56 -13.16 23.27
CA ALA A 120 -14.14 -14.43 23.85
C ALA A 120 -14.18 -15.57 22.81
N GLY A 121 -13.33 -16.59 23.00
CA GLY A 121 -13.31 -17.79 22.15
C GLY A 121 -11.98 -18.03 21.43
N SER A 122 -11.93 -19.13 20.68
CA SER A 122 -10.75 -19.54 19.93
C SER A 122 -10.52 -18.66 18.68
N PRO A 123 -9.28 -18.18 18.45
CA PRO A 123 -8.91 -17.49 17.20
C PRO A 123 -9.13 -18.29 15.91
N SER A 124 -9.31 -19.60 16.02
CA SER A 124 -9.58 -20.48 14.87
C SER A 124 -11.05 -20.90 14.79
N THR A 125 -11.97 -20.13 15.38
CA THR A 125 -13.40 -20.45 15.37
C THR A 125 -14.21 -19.21 15.02
N LEU A 126 -15.13 -19.38 14.08
CA LEU A 126 -16.14 -18.39 13.75
C LEU A 126 -17.34 -18.60 14.65
N TYR A 127 -17.77 -17.54 15.34
CA TYR A 127 -18.90 -17.52 16.25
C TYR A 127 -20.07 -16.75 15.63
N VAL A 128 -21.30 -17.12 15.97
CA VAL A 128 -22.51 -16.35 15.70
C VAL A 128 -23.08 -15.84 17.02
N CYS A 129 -23.49 -14.58 17.07
CA CYS A 129 -24.19 -14.05 18.25
C CYS A 129 -25.65 -14.50 18.26
N LYS A 130 -26.08 -15.16 19.34
CA LYS A 130 -27.47 -15.56 19.57
C LYS A 130 -27.89 -15.21 21.00
N SER A 131 -28.95 -14.44 21.15
CA SER A 131 -29.46 -13.94 22.43
C SER A 131 -28.35 -13.30 23.29
N GLY A 132 -27.46 -12.52 22.65
CA GLY A 132 -26.32 -11.89 23.31
C GLY A 132 -25.16 -12.82 23.67
N GLN A 133 -25.22 -14.11 23.34
CA GLN A 133 -24.15 -15.10 23.59
C GLN A 133 -23.43 -15.51 22.30
N LEU A 134 -22.11 -15.71 22.40
CA LEU A 134 -21.28 -16.23 21.31
C LEU A 134 -21.45 -17.74 21.21
N VAL A 135 -22.05 -18.21 20.10
CA VAL A 135 -22.22 -19.63 19.79
C VAL A 135 -21.22 -20.00 18.69
N PRO A 136 -20.33 -21.00 18.88
CA PRO A 136 -19.48 -21.48 17.80
C PRO A 136 -20.32 -21.88 16.59
N LYS A 137 -20.01 -21.31 15.41
CA LYS A 137 -20.63 -21.65 14.14
C LYS A 137 -19.81 -22.70 13.40
N GLU A 138 -18.49 -22.50 13.30
CA GLU A 138 -17.57 -23.42 12.62
C GLU A 138 -16.12 -23.21 13.09
N VAL A 139 -15.31 -24.27 13.04
CA VAL A 139 -13.86 -24.19 13.23
C VAL A 139 -13.22 -23.91 11.87
N CYS A 140 -12.40 -22.86 11.82
CA CYS A 140 -11.75 -22.43 10.61
C CYS A 140 -10.57 -23.34 10.27
N ALA A 141 -10.59 -23.89 9.05
CA ALA A 141 -9.53 -24.68 8.47
C ALA A 141 -9.46 -24.40 6.96
N PRO A 142 -8.25 -24.34 6.35
CA PRO A 142 -6.95 -24.68 6.93
C PRO A 142 -6.29 -23.57 7.77
N GLY A 143 -6.89 -22.40 7.89
CA GLY A 143 -6.30 -21.24 8.59
C GLY A 143 -7.18 -20.66 9.70
N PRO A 144 -6.66 -19.68 10.47
CA PRO A 144 -7.40 -19.03 11.55
C PRO A 144 -8.60 -18.24 11.01
N CYS A 145 -9.56 -17.95 11.89
CA CYS A 145 -10.70 -17.13 11.53
C CYS A 145 -10.26 -15.73 11.08
N GLN A 146 -10.89 -15.20 10.02
CA GLN A 146 -10.57 -13.90 9.45
C GLN A 146 -11.56 -12.83 9.93
N ALA A 147 -11.05 -11.90 10.73
CA ALA A 147 -11.78 -10.70 11.08
C ALA A 147 -12.01 -9.81 9.83
N MET A 148 -13.23 -9.32 9.68
CA MET A 148 -13.68 -8.50 8.57
C MET A 148 -14.02 -7.08 9.04
N PRO A 149 -14.16 -6.10 8.11
CA PRO A 149 -14.55 -4.74 8.46
C PRO A 149 -15.85 -4.64 9.27
N ALA A 150 -16.03 -3.55 10.03
CA ALA A 150 -17.26 -3.31 10.75
C ALA A 150 -18.45 -3.26 9.77
N GLY A 151 -19.49 -4.06 10.07
CA GLY A 151 -20.65 -4.23 9.21
C GLY A 151 -20.52 -5.37 8.17
N VAL A 152 -19.33 -5.97 8.02
CA VAL A 152 -19.11 -7.20 7.25
C VAL A 152 -18.95 -8.37 8.25
N PRO A 153 -19.70 -9.47 8.12
CA PRO A 153 -19.53 -10.61 9.00
C PRO A 153 -18.13 -11.23 8.88
N ASP A 154 -17.53 -11.62 10.00
CA ASP A 154 -16.28 -12.40 10.00
C ASP A 154 -16.47 -13.74 9.27
N GLN A 155 -15.38 -14.34 8.83
CA GLN A 155 -15.45 -15.58 8.04
C GLN A 155 -14.28 -16.52 8.33
N CYS A 156 -14.54 -17.82 8.23
CA CYS A 156 -13.44 -18.76 8.08
C CYS A 156 -12.79 -18.59 6.71
N PRO A 157 -11.47 -18.86 6.59
CA PRO A 157 -10.86 -19.01 5.29
C PRO A 157 -11.53 -20.21 4.61
N GLY A 158 -12.43 -19.94 3.67
CA GLY A 158 -12.80 -20.96 2.70
C GLY A 158 -11.56 -21.37 1.91
N THR A 159 -11.59 -22.52 1.27
CA THR A 159 -10.61 -22.78 0.20
C THR A 159 -10.80 -21.69 -0.84
N LEU A 160 -9.87 -20.72 -0.89
CA LEU A 160 -9.90 -19.68 -1.91
C LEU A 160 -9.72 -20.36 -3.26
N VAL A 161 -10.82 -20.46 -4.01
CA VAL A 161 -10.77 -20.97 -5.38
C VAL A 161 -10.19 -19.87 -6.23
N VAL A 162 -8.92 -20.03 -6.60
CA VAL A 162 -8.21 -19.12 -7.49
C VAL A 162 -8.46 -19.55 -8.94
N PRO A 163 -9.04 -18.69 -9.79
CA PRO A 163 -9.18 -19.01 -11.21
C PRO A 163 -7.80 -19.15 -11.87
N ALA A 164 -7.56 -20.26 -12.58
CA ALA A 164 -6.32 -20.46 -13.35
C ALA A 164 -6.09 -19.33 -14.38
N SER A 165 -7.19 -18.75 -14.87
CA SER A 165 -7.18 -17.62 -15.80
C SER A 165 -6.61 -16.33 -15.17
N LEU A 166 -6.76 -16.14 -13.85
CA LEU A 166 -6.13 -15.06 -13.09
C LEU A 166 -4.64 -15.35 -12.86
N VAL A 167 -4.28 -16.57 -12.47
CA VAL A 167 -2.87 -16.96 -12.31
C VAL A 167 -2.10 -16.75 -13.63
N THR A 168 -2.70 -17.16 -14.75
CA THR A 168 -2.13 -16.96 -16.09
C THR A 168 -1.89 -15.49 -16.39
N LEU A 169 -2.87 -14.61 -16.10
CA LEU A 169 -2.71 -13.16 -16.26
C LEU A 169 -1.52 -12.62 -15.47
N LEU A 170 -1.30 -13.13 -14.24
CA LEU A 170 -0.25 -12.68 -13.33
C LEU A 170 1.11 -13.36 -13.55
N SER A 171 1.18 -14.34 -14.45
CA SER A 171 2.39 -15.15 -14.69
C SER A 171 3.52 -14.47 -15.47
N PRO A 172 3.30 -13.42 -16.30
CA PRO A 172 4.41 -12.75 -16.97
C PRO A 172 5.50 -12.30 -16.00
N LYS A 173 6.74 -12.39 -16.48
CA LYS A 173 7.93 -11.94 -15.73
C LYS A 173 7.86 -10.42 -15.55
N PRO A 174 8.03 -9.89 -14.32
CA PRO A 174 8.07 -8.46 -14.09
C PRO A 174 9.16 -7.77 -14.92
N TYR A 175 8.85 -6.59 -15.47
CA TYR A 175 9.71 -5.90 -16.44
C TYR A 175 11.08 -5.50 -15.87
N VAL A 176 11.19 -5.27 -14.56
CA VAL A 176 12.46 -4.91 -13.92
C VAL A 176 13.44 -6.07 -13.80
N GLU A 177 12.97 -7.31 -14.02
CA GLU A 177 13.74 -8.51 -13.75
C GLU A 177 14.64 -8.92 -14.92
N VAL A 178 15.48 -8.01 -15.40
CA VAL A 178 16.37 -8.31 -16.54
C VAL A 178 17.62 -9.05 -16.04
N SER A 179 18.54 -8.32 -15.40
CA SER A 179 19.81 -8.87 -14.89
C SER A 179 19.77 -8.93 -13.38
N CYS A 180 19.38 -10.07 -12.81
CA CYS A 180 19.13 -10.23 -11.37
C CYS A 180 20.16 -11.11 -10.67
N VAL A 181 20.55 -10.70 -9.46
CA VAL A 181 21.34 -11.49 -8.51
C VAL A 181 20.61 -11.62 -7.18
N ALA A 182 20.87 -12.68 -6.41
CA ALA A 182 20.32 -12.83 -5.07
C ALA A 182 20.73 -11.66 -4.17
N ALA A 183 19.81 -11.19 -3.33
CA ALA A 183 20.02 -10.06 -2.44
C ALA A 183 19.28 -10.24 -1.11
N THR A 184 19.64 -9.41 -0.14
CA THR A 184 18.94 -9.28 1.15
C THR A 184 18.55 -7.82 1.36
N TYR A 185 17.61 -7.59 2.29
CA TYR A 185 17.18 -6.26 2.68
C TYR A 185 16.82 -6.23 4.18
N PRO A 186 17.26 -5.23 4.96
CA PRO A 186 16.96 -5.15 6.38
C PRO A 186 15.45 -5.20 6.69
N GLY A 187 15.05 -6.07 7.62
CA GLY A 187 13.63 -6.27 7.97
C GLY A 187 12.83 -7.12 6.97
N TRP A 188 13.45 -7.60 5.89
CA TRP A 188 12.84 -8.54 4.94
C TRP A 188 13.43 -9.95 5.13
N PRO A 189 12.66 -10.93 5.64
CA PRO A 189 13.19 -12.25 5.98
C PRO A 189 13.13 -13.27 4.83
N TYR A 190 12.63 -12.88 3.65
CA TYR A 190 12.42 -13.77 2.52
C TYR A 190 13.43 -13.52 1.39
N PRO A 191 13.54 -14.42 0.39
CA PRO A 191 14.38 -14.17 -0.77
C PRO A 191 14.06 -12.83 -1.44
N ALA A 192 15.10 -12.07 -1.74
CA ALA A 192 15.04 -10.88 -2.57
C ALA A 192 16.05 -11.00 -3.70
N LYS A 193 15.88 -10.19 -4.74
CA LYS A 193 16.81 -10.11 -5.86
C LYS A 193 17.08 -8.65 -6.20
N ARG A 194 18.34 -8.34 -6.47
CA ARG A 194 18.74 -7.05 -7.03
C ARG A 194 18.83 -7.18 -8.53
N CYS A 195 18.03 -6.41 -9.24
CA CYS A 195 17.94 -6.44 -10.69
C CYS A 195 18.38 -5.11 -11.28
N THR A 196 19.19 -5.15 -12.33
CA THR A 196 19.54 -4.01 -13.17
C THR A 196 18.80 -4.11 -14.49
N TYR A 197 18.25 -2.99 -14.96
CA TYR A 197 17.52 -2.90 -16.23
C TYR A 197 17.60 -1.48 -16.80
N THR A 198 17.26 -1.36 -18.07
CA THR A 198 17.30 -0.11 -18.83
C THR A 198 15.95 0.14 -19.48
N SER A 199 15.44 1.37 -19.39
CA SER A 199 14.22 1.80 -20.09
C SER A 199 14.34 3.28 -20.43
N GLY A 200 13.98 3.66 -21.66
CA GLY A 200 14.05 5.06 -22.10
C GLY A 200 15.43 5.70 -21.97
N GLY A 201 16.50 4.92 -22.19
CA GLY A 201 17.89 5.39 -22.03
C GLY A 201 18.39 5.50 -20.59
N ILE A 202 17.53 5.31 -19.58
CA ILE A 202 17.90 5.33 -18.16
C ILE A 202 18.23 3.90 -17.72
N THR A 203 19.36 3.72 -17.05
CA THR A 203 19.72 2.45 -16.40
C THR A 203 19.66 2.62 -14.89
N THR A 204 19.02 1.68 -14.19
CA THR A 204 18.90 1.71 -12.73
C THR A 204 18.97 0.30 -12.14
N SER A 205 19.03 0.23 -10.81
CA SER A 205 18.95 -1.03 -10.06
C SER A 205 17.85 -0.95 -9.01
N VAL A 206 17.14 -2.06 -8.84
CA VAL A 206 16.12 -2.22 -7.79
C VAL A 206 16.28 -3.56 -7.09
N THR A 207 16.18 -3.55 -5.76
CA THR A 207 16.03 -4.77 -4.96
C THR A 207 14.54 -5.04 -4.79
N VAL A 208 14.07 -6.18 -5.29
CA VAL A 208 12.66 -6.56 -5.27
C VAL A 208 12.45 -7.86 -4.51
N ALA A 209 11.30 -7.96 -3.88
CA ALA A 209 10.68 -9.25 -3.58
C ALA A 209 9.62 -9.54 -4.63
N ASP A 210 9.54 -10.79 -5.07
CA ASP A 210 8.72 -11.20 -6.19
C ASP A 210 7.79 -12.37 -5.80
N PRO A 211 6.60 -12.10 -5.24
CA PRO A 211 5.66 -13.13 -4.82
C PRO A 211 5.13 -13.91 -6.03
N THR A 212 4.90 -15.20 -5.87
CA THR A 212 4.44 -16.05 -6.99
C THR A 212 3.07 -15.57 -7.54
N PRO A 213 2.78 -15.83 -8.83
CA PRO A 213 1.47 -15.49 -9.40
C PRO A 213 0.29 -16.06 -8.62
N ASP A 214 0.40 -17.30 -8.11
CA ASP A 214 -0.62 -17.93 -7.25
C ASP A 214 -0.83 -17.15 -5.94
N ARG A 215 0.26 -16.76 -5.26
CA ARG A 215 0.19 -15.98 -4.01
C ARG A 215 -0.56 -14.66 -4.22
N VAL A 216 -0.25 -13.95 -5.30
CA VAL A 216 -0.90 -12.67 -5.61
C VAL A 216 -2.35 -12.87 -6.03
N ALA A 217 -2.63 -13.92 -6.81
CA ALA A 217 -3.99 -14.26 -7.19
C ALA A 217 -4.88 -14.55 -5.96
N ARG A 218 -4.34 -15.19 -4.91
CA ARG A 218 -5.03 -15.37 -3.62
C ARG A 218 -5.36 -14.03 -2.96
N TRP A 219 -4.43 -13.07 -2.93
CA TRP A 219 -4.70 -11.73 -2.39
C TRP A 219 -5.78 -10.99 -3.16
N VAL A 220 -5.83 -11.15 -4.49
CA VAL A 220 -6.88 -10.59 -5.34
C VAL A 220 -8.25 -11.21 -5.02
N VAL A 221 -8.34 -12.55 -4.94
CA VAL A 221 -9.59 -13.25 -4.61
C VAL A 221 -10.06 -12.93 -3.17
N ASP A 222 -9.14 -12.91 -2.21
CA ASP A 222 -9.42 -12.54 -0.82
C ASP A 222 -9.94 -11.11 -0.71
N SER A 223 -9.22 -10.14 -1.29
CA SER A 223 -9.62 -8.73 -1.21
C SER A 223 -10.93 -8.42 -1.93
N ALA A 224 -11.23 -9.14 -3.02
CA ALA A 224 -12.50 -9.03 -3.72
C ALA A 224 -13.71 -9.34 -2.81
N THR A 225 -13.53 -10.01 -1.66
CA THR A 225 -14.63 -10.22 -0.68
C THR A 225 -15.18 -8.90 -0.14
N LEU A 226 -14.40 -7.83 -0.21
CA LEU A 226 -14.79 -6.48 0.19
C LEU A 226 -15.52 -5.69 -0.89
N ILE A 227 -15.81 -6.30 -2.05
CA ILE A 227 -16.63 -5.73 -3.13
C ILE A 227 -17.90 -6.59 -3.27
N PRO A 228 -18.96 -6.36 -2.47
CA PRO A 228 -20.12 -7.24 -2.44
C PRO A 228 -20.84 -7.40 -3.78
N ALA A 229 -20.84 -6.35 -4.62
CA ALA A 229 -21.41 -6.43 -5.96
C ALA A 229 -20.69 -7.47 -6.83
N LEU A 230 -19.35 -7.51 -6.77
CA LEU A 230 -18.55 -8.49 -7.49
C LEU A 230 -18.72 -9.91 -6.89
N GLN A 231 -18.74 -10.03 -5.56
CA GLN A 231 -18.91 -11.34 -4.91
C GLN A 231 -20.22 -12.03 -5.26
N LYS A 232 -21.31 -11.28 -5.43
CA LYS A 232 -22.62 -11.83 -5.83
C LYS A 232 -22.59 -12.54 -7.19
N LEU A 233 -21.62 -12.23 -8.05
CA LEU A 233 -21.43 -12.88 -9.35
C LEU A 233 -20.79 -14.27 -9.22
N LYS A 234 -20.12 -14.56 -8.11
CA LYS A 234 -19.46 -15.86 -7.89
C LYS A 234 -20.49 -16.99 -7.95
N GLY A 235 -20.26 -17.96 -8.84
CA GLY A 235 -21.17 -19.10 -9.07
C GLY A 235 -22.44 -18.81 -9.88
N THR A 236 -22.90 -17.56 -9.96
CA THR A 236 -24.12 -17.18 -10.71
C THR A 236 -23.80 -16.58 -12.09
N ALA A 237 -22.77 -15.75 -12.15
CA ALA A 237 -22.21 -15.14 -13.35
C ALA A 237 -20.68 -15.29 -13.30
N GLN A 238 -20.22 -16.55 -13.25
CA GLN A 238 -18.84 -16.90 -12.95
C GLN A 238 -17.82 -16.26 -13.92
N SER A 239 -18.16 -16.16 -15.21
CA SER A 239 -17.31 -15.49 -16.20
C SER A 239 -17.09 -14.00 -15.88
N ASP A 240 -18.13 -13.29 -15.45
CA ASP A 240 -18.06 -11.88 -15.06
C ASP A 240 -17.33 -11.71 -13.72
N TYR A 241 -17.54 -12.63 -12.78
CA TYR A 241 -16.75 -12.67 -11.54
C TYR A 241 -15.25 -12.77 -11.85
N GLU A 242 -14.85 -13.70 -12.72
CA GLU A 242 -13.45 -13.83 -13.16
C GLU A 242 -12.94 -12.61 -13.92
N ALA A 243 -13.78 -11.99 -14.75
CA ALA A 243 -13.43 -10.74 -15.43
C ALA A 243 -13.18 -9.59 -14.45
N GLY A 244 -13.97 -9.49 -13.38
CA GLY A 244 -13.75 -8.53 -12.29
C GLY A 244 -12.47 -8.81 -11.51
N LEU A 245 -12.18 -10.07 -11.19
CA LEU A 245 -10.90 -10.45 -10.55
C LEU A 245 -9.69 -10.10 -11.44
N LYS A 246 -9.79 -10.37 -12.75
CA LYS A 246 -8.76 -9.99 -13.73
C LYS A 246 -8.59 -8.48 -13.83
N ALA A 247 -9.66 -7.68 -13.69
CA ALA A 247 -9.54 -6.23 -13.64
C ALA A 247 -8.69 -5.78 -12.44
N ILE A 248 -8.92 -6.35 -11.25
CA ILE A 248 -8.10 -6.07 -10.06
C ILE A 248 -6.63 -6.47 -10.31
N GLY A 249 -6.40 -7.68 -10.85
CA GLY A 249 -5.07 -8.16 -11.19
C GLY A 249 -4.35 -7.32 -12.25
N LEU A 250 -5.08 -6.86 -13.27
CA LEU A 250 -4.52 -6.03 -14.35
C LEU A 250 -4.15 -4.63 -13.85
N ALA A 251 -4.98 -4.03 -13.00
CA ALA A 251 -4.66 -2.73 -12.39
C ALA A 251 -3.37 -2.81 -11.57
N MET A 252 -3.21 -3.89 -10.79
CA MET A 252 -1.96 -4.17 -10.09
C MET A 252 -0.77 -4.32 -11.05
N LEU A 253 -0.94 -5.07 -12.15
CA LEU A 253 0.12 -5.28 -13.13
C LEU A 253 0.59 -3.97 -13.77
N TYR A 254 -0.33 -3.08 -14.12
CA TYR A 254 0.00 -1.77 -14.68
C TYR A 254 0.73 -0.87 -13.70
N GLN A 255 0.43 -0.98 -12.41
CA GLN A 255 1.13 -0.19 -11.41
C GLN A 255 2.51 -0.78 -11.12
N SER A 256 2.58 -2.07 -10.82
CA SER A 256 3.74 -2.62 -10.11
C SER A 256 4.12 -4.01 -10.59
N SER A 257 3.57 -4.45 -11.73
CA SER A 257 3.57 -5.86 -12.08
C SER A 257 3.07 -6.67 -10.88
N ARG A 258 3.91 -7.49 -10.27
CA ARG A 258 3.66 -8.18 -8.99
C ARG A 258 4.76 -7.93 -7.96
N ILE A 259 5.73 -7.07 -8.28
CA ILE A 259 6.92 -6.88 -7.45
C ILE A 259 6.62 -6.01 -6.23
N PHE A 260 7.38 -6.26 -5.17
CA PHE A 260 7.51 -5.38 -4.04
C PHE A 260 8.91 -4.74 -4.06
N PRO A 261 9.05 -3.46 -4.48
CA PRO A 261 10.34 -2.79 -4.57
C PRO A 261 10.85 -2.42 -3.18
N LEU A 262 11.72 -3.25 -2.62
CA LEU A 262 12.30 -3.07 -1.28
C LEU A 262 13.15 -1.80 -1.22
N THR A 263 13.99 -1.56 -2.23
CA THR A 263 14.79 -0.34 -2.37
C THR A 263 15.35 -0.18 -3.78
N GLY A 264 15.70 1.03 -4.20
CA GLY A 264 16.32 1.32 -5.51
C GLY A 264 15.38 2.05 -6.47
N GLY A 265 15.62 1.98 -7.78
CA GLY A 265 14.93 2.80 -8.77
C GLY A 265 13.95 2.04 -9.68
N ILE A 266 12.75 2.60 -9.87
CA ILE A 266 11.77 2.16 -10.86
C ILE A 266 11.63 3.21 -11.97
N ILE A 267 11.81 2.83 -13.23
CA ILE A 267 11.72 3.72 -14.38
C ILE A 267 10.30 3.65 -14.94
N GLU A 268 9.63 4.80 -15.01
CA GLU A 268 8.27 4.91 -15.54
C GLU A 268 8.21 5.98 -16.62
N ASN A 269 7.39 5.76 -17.64
CA ASN A 269 7.11 6.76 -18.66
C ASN A 269 5.91 7.60 -18.20
N MET A 270 6.15 8.89 -17.97
CA MET A 270 5.13 9.84 -17.49
C MET A 270 4.39 10.55 -18.63
N GLY A 271 4.52 10.07 -19.87
CA GLY A 271 4.01 10.71 -21.08
C GLY A 271 4.89 11.86 -21.59
N SER A 272 5.54 12.60 -20.68
CA SER A 272 6.56 13.61 -21.00
C SER A 272 7.98 13.05 -21.10
N GLY A 273 8.17 11.77 -20.77
CA GLY A 273 9.47 11.11 -20.77
C GLY A 273 9.61 10.07 -19.66
N TYR A 274 10.77 9.42 -19.62
CA TYR A 274 11.09 8.43 -18.62
C TYR A 274 11.66 9.07 -17.36
N VAL A 275 11.19 8.65 -16.19
CA VAL A 275 11.60 9.15 -14.88
C VAL A 275 12.00 7.96 -14.00
N ASN A 276 13.12 8.08 -13.29
CA ASN A 276 13.56 7.10 -12.29
C ASN A 276 13.00 7.46 -10.91
N TYR A 277 12.01 6.71 -10.46
CA TYR A 277 11.40 6.83 -9.14
C TYR A 277 12.21 6.05 -8.10
N PRO A 278 12.84 6.72 -7.12
CA PRO A 278 13.47 6.03 -6.00
C PRO A 278 12.44 5.39 -5.07
N PHE A 279 12.75 4.22 -4.52
CA PHE A 279 11.94 3.46 -3.58
C PHE A 279 12.72 3.09 -2.34
N GLU A 280 12.00 3.01 -1.22
CA GLU A 280 12.49 2.46 0.04
C GLU A 280 11.32 1.86 0.82
N LYS A 281 11.47 0.64 1.32
CA LYS A 281 10.43 -0.13 2.02
C LYS A 281 9.13 -0.30 1.21
N GLY A 282 9.21 -0.35 -0.12
CA GLY A 282 8.03 -0.43 -0.99
C GLY A 282 7.31 0.90 -1.23
N ILE A 283 7.85 1.99 -0.72
CA ILE A 283 7.28 3.34 -0.82
C ILE A 283 8.15 4.18 -1.76
N THR A 284 7.54 4.88 -2.71
CA THR A 284 8.25 5.83 -3.57
C THR A 284 8.77 7.01 -2.75
N GLN A 285 10.01 7.45 -2.99
CA GLN A 285 10.59 8.64 -2.34
C GLN A 285 10.36 9.89 -3.19
N GLY A 286 10.29 11.06 -2.53
CA GLY A 286 10.22 12.36 -3.23
C GLY A 286 8.85 12.73 -3.81
N CYS A 287 7.79 11.96 -3.58
CA CYS A 287 6.44 12.33 -4.02
C CYS A 287 5.86 13.42 -3.13
N SER A 288 5.50 14.57 -3.72
CA SER A 288 4.81 15.67 -3.03
C SER A 288 3.31 15.40 -2.82
N SER A 289 2.68 14.64 -3.73
CA SER A 289 1.23 14.35 -3.73
C SER A 289 0.84 13.05 -3.01
N GLY A 290 1.80 12.34 -2.41
CA GLY A 290 1.54 11.13 -1.62
C GLY A 290 2.38 9.93 -2.05
N CYS A 291 3.18 9.40 -1.13
CA CYS A 291 3.98 8.21 -1.40
C CYS A 291 3.14 6.94 -1.23
N TYR A 292 3.00 6.17 -2.31
CA TYR A 292 2.18 4.95 -2.34
C TYR A 292 2.99 3.72 -1.92
N CYS A 293 2.33 2.77 -1.24
CA CYS A 293 2.85 1.41 -1.12
C CYS A 293 2.60 0.68 -2.44
N ARG A 294 3.70 0.36 -3.14
CA ARG A 294 3.68 0.20 -4.60
C ARG A 294 2.84 -0.96 -5.08
N ILE A 295 2.85 -2.13 -4.42
CA ILE A 295 2.28 -3.36 -5.01
C ILE A 295 0.87 -3.19 -5.57
N ASN A 296 0.05 -2.35 -4.95
CA ASN A 296 -1.32 -2.06 -5.35
C ASN A 296 -1.64 -0.56 -5.33
N SER A 297 -0.61 0.28 -5.38
CA SER A 297 -0.67 1.74 -5.28
C SER A 297 -1.63 2.21 -4.18
N LEU A 298 -1.42 1.68 -2.97
CA LEU A 298 -2.22 2.07 -1.81
C LEU A 298 -1.63 3.32 -1.17
N HIS A 299 -2.44 4.36 -1.06
CA HIS A 299 -2.08 5.59 -0.36
C HIS A 299 -2.38 5.46 1.15
N ARG A 300 -1.64 6.22 1.98
CA ARG A 300 -1.85 6.21 3.44
C ARG A 300 -3.27 6.61 3.85
N THR A 301 -3.91 7.51 3.09
CA THR A 301 -5.29 7.94 3.40
C THR A 301 -6.30 6.84 3.09
N GLU A 302 -6.06 6.04 2.06
CA GLU A 302 -6.84 4.85 1.73
C GLU A 302 -6.67 3.78 2.83
N TRP A 303 -5.43 3.52 3.25
CA TRP A 303 -5.13 2.63 4.39
C TRP A 303 -5.87 3.06 5.66
N CYS A 304 -5.78 4.34 6.03
CA CYS A 304 -6.43 4.85 7.23
C CYS A 304 -7.96 4.93 7.10
N THR A 305 -8.49 5.05 5.88
CA THR A 305 -9.93 4.94 5.63
C THR A 305 -10.40 3.50 5.84
N TYR A 306 -9.62 2.51 5.39
CA TYR A 306 -9.87 1.11 5.67
C TYR A 306 -9.78 0.78 7.16
N GLN A 307 -8.74 1.24 7.87
CA GLN A 307 -8.59 1.05 9.32
C GLN A 307 -9.80 1.58 10.11
N ALA A 308 -10.31 2.75 9.73
CA ALA A 308 -11.54 3.31 10.28
C ALA A 308 -12.78 2.50 9.91
N GLY A 309 -12.88 2.08 8.65
CA GLY A 309 -13.97 1.24 8.15
C GLY A 309 -14.05 -0.12 8.85
N ILE A 310 -12.92 -0.65 9.31
CA ILE A 310 -12.87 -1.91 10.08
C ILE A 310 -13.03 -1.73 11.59
N GLY A 311 -13.11 -0.48 12.07
CA GLY A 311 -13.21 -0.20 13.50
C GLY A 311 -11.92 -0.45 14.30
N ALA A 312 -10.77 -0.66 13.64
CA ALA A 312 -9.50 -0.90 14.32
C ALA A 312 -8.97 0.36 14.99
N GLN A 313 -9.15 1.52 14.37
CA GLN A 313 -8.81 2.84 14.91
C GLN A 313 -9.49 3.94 14.08
N THR A 314 -9.59 5.16 14.62
CA THR A 314 -10.11 6.29 13.83
C THR A 314 -9.15 6.67 12.69
N LYS A 315 -9.68 7.26 11.62
CA LYS A 315 -8.87 7.75 10.49
C LYS A 315 -7.79 8.74 10.95
N THR A 316 -8.13 9.65 11.87
CA THR A 316 -7.19 10.64 12.44
C THR A 316 -6.07 9.97 13.24
N GLN A 317 -6.40 9.00 14.11
CA GLN A 317 -5.39 8.25 14.86
C GLN A 317 -4.42 7.53 13.93
N CYS A 318 -4.95 6.84 12.90
CA CYS A 318 -4.13 6.18 11.90
C CYS A 318 -3.22 7.17 11.15
N LEU A 319 -3.76 8.30 10.70
CA LEU A 319 -2.97 9.31 9.98
C LEU A 319 -1.85 9.88 10.85
N ASN A 320 -2.11 10.09 12.15
CA ASN A 320 -1.09 10.51 13.10
C ASN A 320 -0.01 9.44 13.30
N GLN A 321 -0.41 8.16 13.30
CA GLN A 321 0.51 7.03 13.42
C GLN A 321 1.41 6.88 12.18
N VAL A 322 0.86 6.93 10.97
CA VAL A 322 1.62 6.72 9.73
C VAL A 322 2.33 8.00 9.22
N GLY A 323 2.04 9.16 9.82
CA GLY A 323 2.70 10.42 9.50
C GLY A 323 2.20 11.09 8.21
N SER A 324 2.95 12.09 7.72
CA SER A 324 2.59 12.98 6.59
C SER A 324 2.55 12.30 5.22
N SER A 325 2.14 13.05 4.18
CA SER A 325 2.19 12.63 2.77
C SER A 325 3.65 12.57 2.30
N GLY A 326 4.29 11.45 2.53
CA GLY A 326 5.70 11.23 2.23
C GLY A 326 6.14 9.85 2.69
N LEU A 327 7.38 9.46 2.35
CA LEU A 327 8.03 8.36 3.06
C LEU A 327 8.34 8.83 4.48
N THR A 328 7.53 8.37 5.44
CA THR A 328 7.85 8.47 6.87
C THR A 328 8.39 7.14 7.37
N ALA A 329 9.10 7.15 8.49
CA ALA A 329 9.56 5.92 9.12
C ALA A 329 8.40 4.96 9.43
N ALA A 330 7.28 5.51 9.91
CA ALA A 330 6.09 4.73 10.26
C ALA A 330 5.36 4.17 9.03
N TRP A 331 5.18 4.96 7.96
CA TRP A 331 4.52 4.48 6.76
C TRP A 331 5.34 3.43 6.02
N GLY A 332 6.67 3.64 5.92
CA GLY A 332 7.58 2.63 5.38
C GLY A 332 7.58 1.35 6.21
N ALA A 333 7.54 1.46 7.54
CA ALA A 333 7.45 0.29 8.42
C ALA A 333 6.11 -0.45 8.28
N GLU A 334 4.99 0.26 8.12
CA GLU A 334 3.68 -0.37 7.89
C GLU A 334 3.65 -1.11 6.54
N CYS A 335 4.10 -0.47 5.46
CA CYS A 335 4.14 -1.11 4.15
C CYS A 335 5.04 -2.34 4.16
N LEU A 336 6.29 -2.23 4.64
CA LEU A 336 7.19 -3.38 4.77
C LEU A 336 6.59 -4.48 5.66
N GLY A 337 6.07 -4.12 6.84
CA GLY A 337 5.50 -5.05 7.80
C GLY A 337 4.28 -5.80 7.24
N ASN A 338 3.37 -5.12 6.55
CA ASN A 338 2.25 -5.76 5.86
C ASN A 338 2.75 -6.81 4.86
N HIS A 339 3.73 -6.44 4.02
CA HIS A 339 4.27 -7.35 3.02
C HIS A 339 5.00 -8.57 3.62
N VAL A 340 5.69 -8.38 4.75
CA VAL A 340 6.30 -9.49 5.49
C VAL A 340 5.23 -10.45 6.02
N ARG A 341 4.15 -9.93 6.62
CA ARG A 341 3.03 -10.73 7.13
C ARG A 341 2.29 -11.46 6.00
N SER A 342 2.17 -10.81 4.84
CA SER A 342 1.39 -11.34 3.71
C SER A 342 2.13 -12.35 2.85
N TRP A 343 3.46 -12.39 2.90
CA TRP A 343 4.27 -13.21 1.99
C TRP A 343 3.85 -14.68 1.92
N ASN A 344 3.56 -15.28 3.07
CA ASN A 344 3.09 -16.66 3.19
C ASN A 344 1.60 -16.76 3.56
N SER A 345 0.87 -15.65 3.51
CA SER A 345 -0.55 -15.58 3.84
C SER A 345 -1.40 -15.44 2.59
N ASP A 346 -2.60 -16.00 2.64
CA ASP A 346 -3.63 -15.79 1.61
C ASP A 346 -4.26 -14.40 1.72
N VAL A 347 -3.95 -13.66 2.79
CA VAL A 347 -4.46 -12.33 3.07
C VAL A 347 -3.36 -11.27 2.92
N ASN A 348 -3.72 -10.18 2.24
CA ASN A 348 -2.92 -8.96 2.21
C ASN A 348 -3.77 -7.75 2.58
N ALA A 349 -3.46 -7.13 3.73
CA ALA A 349 -4.29 -6.06 4.28
C ALA A 349 -4.27 -4.81 3.39
N HIS A 350 -3.18 -4.58 2.66
CA HIS A 350 -3.13 -3.49 1.68
C HIS A 350 -4.05 -3.77 0.48
N PHE A 351 -4.10 -5.01 -0.02
CA PHE A 351 -5.07 -5.39 -1.06
C PHE A 351 -6.51 -5.22 -0.57
N ARG A 352 -6.79 -5.65 0.66
CA ARG A 352 -8.10 -5.42 1.30
C ARG A 352 -8.43 -3.93 1.40
N ALA A 353 -7.50 -3.09 1.84
CA ALA A 353 -7.70 -1.66 1.92
C ALA A 353 -8.03 -1.03 0.56
N LYS A 354 -7.33 -1.44 -0.51
CA LYS A 354 -7.62 -0.97 -1.87
C LYS A 354 -9.00 -1.43 -2.35
N ALA A 355 -9.37 -2.68 -2.12
CA ALA A 355 -10.69 -3.20 -2.47
C ALA A 355 -11.82 -2.53 -1.67
N PHE A 356 -11.59 -2.21 -0.39
CA PHE A 356 -12.53 -1.47 0.44
C PHE A 356 -12.82 -0.07 -0.13
N VAL A 357 -11.78 0.66 -0.54
CA VAL A 357 -11.94 1.98 -1.17
C VAL A 357 -12.59 1.85 -2.55
N ALA A 358 -12.15 0.88 -3.36
CA ALA A 358 -12.75 0.61 -4.66
C ALA A 358 -14.25 0.29 -4.54
N ASN A 359 -14.66 -0.44 -3.50
CA ASN A 359 -16.07 -0.74 -3.25
C ASN A 359 -16.92 0.51 -3.01
N GLN A 360 -16.38 1.59 -2.44
CA GLN A 360 -17.15 2.84 -2.29
C GLN A 360 -17.52 3.41 -3.68
N SER A 361 -16.56 3.32 -4.62
CA SER A 361 -16.75 3.68 -6.03
C SER A 361 -17.67 2.71 -6.79
N VAL A 362 -17.60 1.41 -6.48
CA VAL A 362 -18.48 0.41 -7.09
C VAL A 362 -19.91 0.55 -6.58
N ALA A 363 -20.11 0.72 -5.28
CA ALA A 363 -21.43 0.82 -4.64
C ALA A 363 -22.19 2.08 -5.09
N SER A 364 -21.50 3.19 -5.36
CA SER A 364 -22.13 4.40 -5.90
C SER A 364 -22.61 4.23 -7.35
N ARG A 365 -21.92 3.40 -8.15
CA ARG A 365 -22.28 3.11 -9.55
C ARG A 365 -23.25 1.92 -9.69
N CYS A 366 -23.15 0.97 -8.77
CA CYS A 366 -23.91 -0.27 -8.74
C CYS A 366 -24.52 -0.51 -7.35
N PRO A 367 -25.61 0.21 -7.02
CA PRO A 367 -26.40 -0.10 -5.83
C PRO A 367 -26.87 -1.56 -5.83
N PRO A 368 -27.14 -2.15 -4.65
CA PRO A 368 -27.59 -3.54 -4.55
C PRO A 368 -28.80 -3.84 -5.46
N GLY A 369 -28.62 -4.76 -6.41
CA GLY A 369 -29.68 -5.20 -7.33
C GLY A 369 -29.90 -4.32 -8.57
N ALA A 370 -29.15 -3.23 -8.72
CA ALA A 370 -29.34 -2.27 -9.82
C ALA A 370 -28.48 -2.53 -11.07
N CYS A 371 -27.43 -3.34 -10.96
CA CYS A 371 -26.49 -3.60 -12.06
C CYS A 371 -26.57 -5.03 -12.59
N THR A 372 -26.45 -5.15 -13.91
CA THR A 372 -26.11 -6.40 -14.60
C THR A 372 -24.67 -6.83 -14.25
N PRO A 373 -24.31 -8.12 -14.42
CA PRO A 373 -22.94 -8.59 -14.23
C PRO A 373 -21.88 -7.76 -14.98
N ALA A 374 -22.12 -7.43 -16.24
CA ALA A 374 -21.20 -6.62 -17.04
C ALA A 374 -21.03 -5.19 -16.50
N GLN A 375 -22.10 -4.57 -15.98
CA GLN A 375 -22.02 -3.25 -15.33
C GLN A 375 -21.22 -3.29 -14.03
N VAL A 376 -21.33 -4.38 -13.25
CA VAL A 376 -20.47 -4.58 -12.06
C VAL A 376 -19.00 -4.67 -12.47
N VAL A 377 -18.66 -5.44 -13.50
CA VAL A 377 -17.28 -5.54 -14.01
C VAL A 377 -16.77 -4.18 -14.49
N SER A 378 -17.59 -3.41 -15.21
CA SER A 378 -17.24 -2.05 -15.63
C SER A 378 -17.00 -1.13 -14.44
N ALA A 379 -17.84 -1.18 -13.41
CA ALA A 379 -17.67 -0.38 -12.20
C ALA A 379 -16.38 -0.75 -11.45
N VAL A 380 -16.03 -2.04 -11.38
CA VAL A 380 -14.75 -2.50 -10.81
C VAL A 380 -13.57 -1.96 -11.61
N LYS A 381 -13.59 -2.07 -12.94
CA LYS A 381 -12.53 -1.50 -13.79
C LYS A 381 -12.32 -0.01 -13.52
N THR A 382 -13.39 0.77 -13.56
CA THR A 382 -13.32 2.22 -13.27
C THR A 382 -12.81 2.49 -11.86
N ALA A 383 -13.23 1.73 -10.85
CA ALA A 383 -12.77 1.90 -9.46
C ALA A 383 -11.26 1.61 -9.28
N TYR A 384 -10.67 0.84 -10.19
CA TYR A 384 -9.24 0.53 -10.23
C TYR A 384 -8.48 1.33 -11.31
N GLY A 385 -9.13 2.32 -11.93
CA GLY A 385 -8.52 3.19 -12.94
C GLY A 385 -8.22 2.51 -14.27
N LEU A 386 -9.05 1.53 -14.68
CA LEU A 386 -8.93 0.82 -15.97
C LEU A 386 -9.95 1.28 -17.01
#